data_AF-A0A179EVY6-F1
#
_entry.id   AF-A0A179EVY6-F1
#
_cell.length_a   1.000
_cell.length_b   1.000
_cell.length_c   1.000
_cell.angle_alpha   90.00
_cell.angle_beta   90.00
_cell.angle_gamma   90.00
#
_symmetry.space_group_name_H-M   'P 1'
#
loop_
_entity.id
_entity.type
_entity.pdbx_description
1 polymer ?
#
loop_
_entity_poly.entity_id
_entity_poly.type
_entity_poly.pdbx_seq_one_letter_code
_entity_poly.pdbx_strand_id
1 'polypeptide(L)'
;MNMRDCAVMQATGLKNKDGVEIFEGDIFKEGYGKYLVVWDAKNARFALKYVHCFEEIFYLGMGNIEGMNLIGNIYENPNLLEAE
;
A
#
# COMPACT_ATOMS: atom_id res chain seq x y z
N MET A 1 -0.33 -2.50 27.93
CA MET A 1 -0.80 -2.53 26.52
C MET A 1 -1.05 -3.98 26.17
N ASN A 2 -2.27 -4.33 25.75
CA ASN A 2 -2.60 -5.70 25.34
C ASN A 2 -2.27 -5.85 23.84
N MET A 3 -1.62 -6.93 23.43
CA MET A 3 -1.29 -7.15 22.02
C MET A 3 -2.54 -7.23 21.11
N ARG A 4 -3.71 -7.51 21.68
CA ARG A 4 -4.98 -7.50 20.95
C ARG A 4 -5.45 -6.10 20.53
N ASP A 5 -4.90 -5.06 21.14
CA ASP A 5 -5.27 -3.67 20.86
C ASP A 5 -4.30 -3.02 19.84
N CYS A 6 -3.32 -3.77 19.33
CA CYS A 6 -2.35 -3.31 18.35
C CYS A 6 -2.74 -3.75 16.93
N ALA A 7 -2.74 -2.81 15.99
CA ALA A 7 -2.75 -3.15 14.58
C ALA A 7 -1.38 -3.72 14.19
N VAL A 8 -1.36 -4.92 13.61
CA VAL A 8 -0.14 -5.56 13.08
C VAL A 8 -0.19 -5.47 11.57
N MET A 9 0.94 -5.15 10.96
CA MET A 9 1.11 -5.07 9.50
C MET A 9 2.26 -5.97 9.05
N GLN A 10 2.11 -6.57 7.88
CA GLN A 10 3.12 -7.45 7.30
C GLN A 10 4.07 -6.66 6.39
N ALA A 11 5.39 -6.83 6.58
CA ALA A 11 6.38 -6.30 5.65
C ALA A 11 6.31 -7.05 4.32
N THR A 12 6.45 -6.32 3.21
CA THR A 12 6.45 -6.90 1.87
C THR A 12 7.81 -7.51 1.49
N GLY A 13 8.89 -7.12 2.19
CA GLY A 13 10.27 -7.45 1.82
C GLY A 13 10.83 -6.57 0.70
N LEU A 14 10.07 -5.55 0.27
CA LEU A 14 10.48 -4.58 -0.74
C LEU A 14 10.71 -3.21 -0.09
N LYS A 15 11.60 -2.45 -0.71
CA LYS A 15 11.87 -1.06 -0.35
C LYS A 15 11.48 -0.13 -1.49
N ASN A 16 11.00 1.06 -1.16
CA ASN A 16 10.77 2.13 -2.13
C ASN A 16 12.09 2.76 -2.62
N LYS A 17 11.99 3.74 -3.52
CA LYS A 17 13.16 4.46 -4.07
C LYS A 17 14.01 5.18 -3.02
N ASP A 18 13.42 5.53 -1.88
CA ASP A 18 14.07 6.19 -0.75
C ASP A 18 14.65 5.19 0.26
N GLY A 19 14.57 3.88 -0.02
CA GLY A 19 15.08 2.81 0.84
C GLY A 19 14.18 2.43 2.02
N VAL A 20 12.97 3.00 2.09
CA VAL A 20 11.96 2.74 3.13
C VAL A 20 11.26 1.41 2.84
N GLU A 21 11.15 0.56 3.85
CA GLU A 21 10.45 -0.73 3.78
C GLU A 21 8.95 -0.50 3.52
N ILE A 22 8.36 -1.31 2.65
CA ILE A 22 6.95 -1.23 2.29
C ILE A 22 6.17 -2.30 3.07
N PHE A 23 5.04 -1.90 3.64
CA PHE A 23 4.16 -2.73 4.44
C PHE A 23 2.76 -2.85 3.82
N GLU A 24 2.02 -3.87 4.24
CA GLU A 24 0.58 -3.93 4.01
C GLU A 24 -0.12 -2.71 4.63
N GLY A 25 -0.98 -2.05 3.86
CA GLY A 25 -1.68 -0.84 4.27
C GLY A 25 -0.99 0.46 3.85
N ASP A 26 0.21 0.41 3.26
CA ASP A 26 0.87 1.58 2.68
C ASP A 26 0.12 2.12 1.47
N ILE A 27 0.20 3.43 1.26
CA ILE A 27 -0.49 4.15 0.20
C ILE A 27 0.52 4.88 -0.68
N PHE A 28 0.53 4.52 -1.96
CA PHE A 28 1.33 5.17 -2.99
C PHE A 28 0.50 6.15 -3.81
N LYS A 29 1.15 7.19 -4.33
CA LYS A 29 0.58 8.18 -5.27
C LYS A 29 1.39 8.25 -6.56
N GLU A 30 0.67 8.28 -7.68
CA GLU A 30 1.20 8.53 -9.02
C GLU A 30 0.22 9.45 -9.76
N GLY A 31 0.63 10.68 -10.06
CA GLY A 31 -0.29 11.69 -10.61
C GLY A 31 -1.49 11.92 -9.69
N TYR A 32 -2.71 11.73 -10.21
CA TYR A 32 -3.97 11.78 -9.44
C TYR A 32 -4.38 10.42 -8.85
N GLY A 33 -3.65 9.36 -9.18
CA GLY A 33 -3.94 8.01 -8.73
C GLY A 33 -3.37 7.73 -7.34
N LYS A 34 -4.16 7.03 -6.52
CA LYS A 34 -3.72 6.47 -5.24
C LYS A 34 -3.84 4.95 -5.25
N TYR A 35 -2.86 4.27 -4.68
CA TYR A 35 -2.78 2.82 -4.66
C TYR A 35 -2.50 2.31 -3.25
N LEU A 36 -3.33 1.39 -2.77
CA LEU A 36 -3.19 0.74 -1.47
C LEU A 36 -2.45 -0.58 -1.62
N VAL A 37 -1.43 -0.82 -0.79
CA VAL A 37 -0.76 -2.11 -0.69
C VAL A 37 -1.66 -3.09 0.08
N VAL A 38 -2.06 -4.17 -0.58
CA VAL A 38 -2.95 -5.21 -0.03
C VAL A 38 -2.37 -6.62 -0.24
N TRP A 39 -2.75 -7.57 0.61
CA TRP A 39 -2.51 -8.99 0.36
C TRP A 39 -3.57 -9.59 -0.55
N ASP A 40 -3.18 -10.04 -1.73
CA ASP A 40 -4.04 -10.84 -2.61
C ASP A 40 -3.94 -12.32 -2.22
N ALA A 41 -4.90 -12.77 -1.39
CA ALA A 41 -4.96 -14.15 -0.91
C ALA A 41 -5.16 -15.18 -2.04
N LYS A 42 -5.77 -14.81 -3.17
CA LYS A 42 -6.00 -15.72 -4.29
C LYS A 42 -4.69 -16.11 -4.98
N ASN A 43 -3.77 -15.15 -5.09
CA ASN A 43 -2.49 -15.34 -5.77
C ASN A 43 -1.30 -15.39 -4.79
N ALA A 44 -1.56 -15.35 -3.48
CA ALA A 44 -0.58 -15.40 -2.40
C ALA A 44 0.58 -14.39 -2.58
N ARG A 45 0.23 -13.13 -2.89
CA ARG A 45 1.21 -12.06 -3.14
C ARG A 45 0.67 -10.69 -2.78
N PHE A 46 1.57 -9.73 -2.56
CA PHE A 46 1.20 -8.34 -2.41
C PHE A 46 0.80 -7.69 -3.75
N ALA A 47 -0.17 -6.78 -3.68
CA ALA A 47 -0.68 -6.02 -4.80
C ALA A 47 -0.92 -4.55 -4.43
N LEU A 48 -0.90 -3.69 -5.44
CA LEU A 48 -1.34 -2.31 -5.44
C LEU A 48 -2.78 -2.27 -5.94
N LYS A 49 -3.72 -1.99 -5.04
CA LYS A 49 -5.14 -1.79 -5.35
C LYS A 49 -5.40 -0.32 -5.58
N TYR A 50 -5.97 0.05 -6.73
CA TYR A 50 -6.36 1.44 -6.96
C TYR A 50 -7.47 1.86 -5.99
N VAL A 51 -7.32 2.99 -5.32
CA VAL A 51 -8.24 3.44 -4.24
C VAL A 51 -9.62 3.81 -4.79
N HIS A 52 -9.70 4.34 -6.02
CA HIS A 52 -10.94 4.87 -6.61
C HIS A 52 -11.58 4.00 -7.70
N CYS A 53 -11.06 2.78 -7.94
CA CYS A 53 -11.62 1.82 -8.88
C CYS A 53 -11.52 0.43 -8.25
N PHE A 54 -12.67 -0.21 -8.05
CA PHE A 54 -12.77 -1.39 -7.19
C PHE A 54 -12.17 -2.66 -7.80
N GLU A 55 -11.84 -2.67 -9.09
CA GLU A 55 -11.51 -3.90 -9.81
C GLU A 55 -10.07 -3.98 -10.34
N GLU A 56 -9.31 -2.88 -10.32
CA GLU A 56 -7.94 -2.88 -10.83
C GLU A 56 -6.91 -3.08 -9.72
N ILE A 57 -6.25 -4.25 -9.76
CA ILE A 57 -5.07 -4.56 -8.94
C ILE A 57 -3.86 -4.76 -9.85
N PHE A 58 -2.74 -4.13 -9.49
CA PHE A 58 -1.44 -4.36 -10.10
C PHE A 58 -0.58 -5.08 -9.08
N TYR A 59 0.20 -6.06 -9.49
CA TYR A 59 0.98 -6.77 -8.50
C TYR A 59 2.24 -6.02 -8.11
N LEU A 60 2.51 -5.91 -6.81
CA LEU A 60 3.63 -5.13 -6.28
C LEU A 60 4.98 -5.68 -6.78
N GLY A 61 5.88 -4.80 -7.22
CA GLY A 61 7.24 -5.16 -7.62
C GLY A 61 8.10 -3.92 -7.85
N MET A 62 9.43 -4.05 -7.73
CA MET A 62 10.33 -2.88 -7.79
C MET A 62 10.11 -1.98 -9.02
N GLY A 63 9.83 -2.57 -10.19
CA GLY A 63 9.63 -1.81 -11.42
C GLY A 63 8.36 -0.95 -11.47
N ASN A 64 7.31 -1.25 -10.69
CA ASN A 64 6.09 -0.43 -10.70
C ASN A 64 6.02 0.62 -9.60
N ILE A 65 6.80 0.45 -8.52
CA ILE A 65 6.84 1.44 -7.42
C ILE A 65 7.87 2.54 -7.63
N GLU A 66 8.83 2.38 -8.55
CA GLU A 66 9.93 3.34 -8.75
C GLU A 66 9.44 4.75 -9.14
N GLY A 67 8.36 4.83 -9.92
CA GLY A 67 7.72 6.08 -10.33
C GLY A 67 6.75 6.67 -9.30
N MET A 68 6.44 5.93 -8.23
CA MET A 68 5.40 6.30 -7.27
C MET A 68 6.00 6.93 -6.01
N ASN A 69 5.17 7.69 -5.29
CA ASN A 69 5.55 8.27 -4.00
C ASN A 69 4.76 7.60 -2.89
N LEU A 70 5.46 7.10 -1.86
CA LEU A 70 4.81 6.66 -0.62
C LEU A 70 4.31 7.91 0.13
N ILE A 71 3.01 8.00 0.37
CA ILE A 71 2.37 9.21 0.94
C ILE A 71 1.74 9.00 2.32
N GLY A 72 1.73 7.76 2.82
CA GLY A 72 1.18 7.43 4.14
C GLY A 72 0.68 5.99 4.20
N ASN A 73 -0.07 5.68 5.25
CA ASN A 73 -0.73 4.38 5.44
C ASN A 73 -2.14 4.55 6.02
N ILE A 74 -2.93 3.47 6.00
CA ILE A 74 -4.33 3.49 6.45
C ILE A 74 -4.53 3.75 7.95
N TYR A 75 -3.49 3.58 8.78
CA TYR A 75 -3.58 3.74 10.23
C TYR A 75 -3.30 5.17 10.68
N GLU A 76 -2.31 5.81 10.08
CA GLU A 76 -1.88 7.17 10.39
C GLU A 76 -2.56 8.22 9.50
N ASN A 77 -2.97 7.84 8.29
CA ASN A 77 -3.51 8.74 7.27
C ASN A 77 -4.81 8.18 6.64
N PRO A 78 -5.85 7.89 7.44
CA PRO A 78 -7.09 7.29 6.93
C PRO A 78 -7.80 8.15 5.87
N ASN A 79 -7.65 9.48 5.95
CA ASN A 79 -8.19 10.44 4.99
C ASN A 79 -7.62 10.29 3.57
N LEU A 80 -6.49 9.61 3.39
CA LEU A 80 -5.93 9.37 2.06
C LEU A 80 -6.80 8.44 1.19
N LEU A 81 -7.70 7.67 1.80
CA LEU A 81 -8.64 6.80 1.08
C LEU A 81 -9.84 7.54 0.50
N GLU A 82 -10.07 8.78 0.91
CA GLU A 82 -11.17 9.60 0.42
C GLU A 82 -10.88 10.14 -0.99
N ALA A 83 -11.95 10.33 -1.77
CA ALA A 83 -11.86 11.05 -3.04
C ALA A 83 -11.55 12.52 -2.76
N GLU A 84 -10.71 13.13 -3.60
CA GLU A 84 -10.46 14.59 -3.56
C GLU A 84 -11.73 15.38 -3.94
#